data_AF-Q0DYJ1-F1
#
_entry.id   AF-Q0DYJ1-F1
#
_cell.length_a   1.000
_cell.length_b   1.000
_cell.length_c   1.000
_cell.angle_alpha   90.00
_cell.angle_beta   90.00
_cell.angle_gamma   90.00
#
_symmetry.space_group_name_H-M   'P 1'
#
loop_
_entity.id
_entity.type
_entity.pdbx_description
1 polymer ?
#
loop_
_entity_poly.entity_id
_entity_poly.type
_entity_poly.pdbx_seq_one_letter_code
_entity_poly.pdbx_strand_id
1 'polypeptide(L)'
;MSNPCRVSLCITEEEDEVQPYSSKAATSSTHEVPIQNSPVKSWQWWLMVGVNMFFLIAGQTASTLLGRFYYNQGGNSKWMSTFVQTAGFPILFIALFLFHSKTSSTQTVTSSPAPTISIPKITLIYVVLGLIIAADDLMYSYGLLYLPVSTYSLICASQLAFNAVFSYFLNAQKFTPLIFNSVVLLTFSASLLGVDEDSQGTTSISHGKYILGFLLTLGASATYSLILSLMQVTFEKVIKRETFSVVLNMQIYTALVATLASLVGLFASGEWMTLQGEMHAFQSGKLSYVMTLLWTAISWQVASVGVVGLIFVVSSLFSNVISTLALPIIPVFAVIFFHDKMDGVKIIAMLMAIWGFMSYGHQLYVDGKKGRKTTVSVEETS
;
A
#
# COMPACT_ATOMS: atom_id res chain seq x y z
N MET A 1 4.66 92.06 -3.59
CA MET A 1 3.39 92.77 -3.87
C MET A 1 2.38 91.76 -4.39
N SER A 2 1.30 91.58 -3.62
CA SER A 2 -0.03 91.03 -3.90
C SER A 2 -0.25 89.87 -4.89
N ASN A 3 -0.77 88.76 -4.35
CA ASN A 3 -1.79 87.92 -5.01
C ASN A 3 -3.12 88.71 -5.12
N PRO A 4 -4.05 88.30 -6.02
CA PRO A 4 -5.25 87.64 -5.50
C PRO A 4 -5.92 86.56 -6.39
N CYS A 5 -6.59 85.65 -5.68
CA CYS A 5 -7.94 85.06 -5.87
C CYS A 5 -8.45 84.48 -7.21
N ARG A 6 -8.63 83.14 -7.19
CA ARG A 6 -9.90 82.36 -7.32
C ARG A 6 -11.10 82.98 -8.08
N VAL A 7 -11.64 82.21 -9.03
CA VAL A 7 -13.10 81.99 -9.21
C VAL A 7 -13.35 80.50 -9.49
N SER A 8 -14.41 79.98 -8.87
CA SER A 8 -14.93 78.60 -8.93
C SER A 8 -16.25 78.62 -9.69
N LEU A 9 -16.58 77.61 -10.50
CA LEU A 9 -17.97 77.24 -10.77
C LEU A 9 -18.10 75.76 -11.14
N CYS A 10 -19.16 75.15 -10.61
CA CYS A 10 -19.54 73.75 -10.62
C CYS A 10 -20.84 73.59 -11.44
N ILE A 11 -21.00 72.43 -12.11
CA ILE A 11 -22.27 71.70 -12.38
C ILE A 11 -23.18 72.37 -13.46
N THR A 12 -23.80 71.72 -14.47
CA THR A 12 -24.48 70.41 -14.64
C THR A 12 -24.66 70.10 -16.15
N GLU A 13 -24.66 68.80 -16.49
CA GLU A 13 -25.51 68.05 -17.46
C GLU A 13 -25.78 68.58 -18.89
N GLU A 14 -25.41 67.79 -19.90
CA GLU A 14 -26.37 67.11 -20.81
C GLU A 14 -25.67 66.00 -21.63
N GLU A 15 -26.49 65.04 -22.09
CA GLU A 15 -26.23 63.62 -22.32
C GLU A 15 -25.52 63.21 -23.63
N ASP A 16 -24.86 62.05 -23.53
CA ASP A 16 -24.63 60.94 -24.48
C ASP A 16 -24.57 61.16 -26.00
N GLU A 17 -23.39 60.86 -26.56
CA GLU A 17 -23.30 60.16 -27.86
C GLU A 17 -22.07 59.22 -27.93
N VAL A 18 -22.26 58.15 -28.70
CA VAL A 18 -21.61 56.84 -28.63
C VAL A 18 -20.16 56.79 -29.20
N GLN A 19 -19.34 55.96 -28.54
CA GLN A 19 -18.00 55.43 -28.90
C GLN A 19 -17.72 55.22 -30.41
N PRO A 20 -16.46 55.40 -30.85
CA PRO A 20 -15.62 54.20 -31.04
C PRO A 20 -14.12 54.35 -30.74
N TYR A 21 -13.51 53.18 -30.49
CA TYR A 21 -12.08 52.82 -30.64
C TYR A 21 -11.09 53.28 -29.56
N SER A 22 -10.67 52.32 -28.71
CA SER A 22 -9.32 52.35 -28.13
C SER A 22 -8.69 50.96 -28.03
N SER A 23 -7.45 50.95 -28.48
CA SER A 23 -6.47 49.91 -28.73
C SER A 23 -6.19 48.90 -27.60
N LYS A 24 -5.90 47.67 -28.05
CA LYS A 24 -5.33 46.51 -27.35
C LYS A 24 -4.25 46.87 -26.31
N ALA A 25 -4.44 46.38 -25.08
CA ALA A 25 -3.35 46.11 -24.14
C ALA A 25 -3.22 44.60 -23.97
N ALA A 26 -2.00 44.09 -24.15
CA ALA A 26 -1.65 42.68 -24.07
C ALA A 26 -1.73 42.18 -22.62
N THR A 27 -2.59 41.19 -22.37
CA THR A 27 -2.66 40.46 -21.10
C THR A 27 -1.63 39.33 -21.12
N SER A 28 -0.65 39.42 -20.22
CA SER A 28 0.23 38.31 -19.86
C SER A 28 -0.61 37.20 -19.20
N SER A 29 -0.67 36.05 -19.83
CA SER A 29 -1.35 34.86 -19.32
C SER A 29 -0.53 34.23 -18.19
N THR A 30 -0.83 34.60 -16.95
CA THR A 30 -0.41 33.84 -15.78
C THR A 30 -1.20 32.54 -15.74
N HIS A 31 -0.52 31.40 -15.85
CA HIS A 31 -1.11 30.08 -15.69
C HIS A 31 -1.52 29.91 -14.21
N GLU A 32 -2.78 30.19 -13.89
CA GLU A 32 -3.38 29.74 -12.63
C GLU A 32 -3.59 28.22 -12.67
N VAL A 33 -2.91 27.52 -11.77
CA VAL A 33 -3.17 26.12 -11.44
C VAL A 33 -4.57 26.03 -10.83
N PRO A 34 -5.48 25.17 -11.31
CA PRO A 34 -6.81 25.05 -10.71
C PRO A 34 -6.67 24.35 -9.35
N ILE A 35 -6.74 25.15 -8.28
CA ILE A 35 -6.92 24.67 -6.91
C ILE A 35 -8.37 24.20 -6.79
N GLN A 36 -8.58 22.89 -6.91
CA GLN A 36 -9.87 22.29 -6.59
C GLN A 36 -9.92 21.78 -5.15
N ASN A 37 -10.84 22.38 -4.39
CA ASN A 37 -11.65 21.84 -3.30
C ASN A 37 -11.27 22.27 -1.87
N SER A 38 -12.33 22.62 -1.13
CA SER A 38 -12.43 23.24 0.20
C SER A 38 -11.36 22.84 1.23
N PRO A 39 -11.02 23.74 2.19
CA PRO A 39 -10.10 23.38 3.25
C PRO A 39 -10.80 22.37 4.16
N VAL A 40 -10.59 21.08 3.90
CA VAL A 40 -10.75 20.04 4.91
C VAL A 40 -10.00 20.54 6.13
N LYS A 41 -10.71 20.73 7.26
CA LYS A 41 -10.05 21.24 8.48
C LYS A 41 -8.90 20.30 8.78
N SER A 42 -7.74 20.83 9.17
CA SER A 42 -6.51 20.04 9.38
C SER A 42 -6.75 18.78 10.23
N TRP A 43 -7.62 18.86 11.25
CA TRP A 43 -8.03 17.72 12.06
C TRP A 43 -8.78 16.62 11.30
N GLN A 44 -9.67 16.96 10.37
CA GLN A 44 -10.39 15.98 9.54
C GLN A 44 -9.43 15.22 8.61
N TRP A 45 -8.41 15.90 8.08
CA TRP A 45 -7.35 15.25 7.29
C TRP A 45 -6.54 14.28 8.15
N TRP A 46 -6.07 14.71 9.33
CA TRP A 46 -5.35 13.83 10.26
C TRP A 46 -6.18 12.64 10.72
N LEU A 47 -7.49 12.83 10.94
CA LEU A 47 -8.42 11.75 11.25
C LEU A 47 -8.52 10.76 10.09
N MET A 48 -8.66 11.23 8.84
CA MET A 48 -8.69 10.36 7.67
C MET A 48 -7.39 9.55 7.54
N VAL A 49 -6.22 10.17 7.73
CA VAL A 49 -4.93 9.45 7.73
C VAL A 49 -4.91 8.38 8.82
N GLY A 50 -5.29 8.75 10.05
CA GLY A 50 -5.29 7.84 11.19
C GLY A 50 -6.22 6.64 11.02
N VAL A 51 -7.44 6.85 10.49
CA VAL A 51 -8.40 5.77 10.24
C VAL A 51 -7.89 4.81 9.17
N ASN A 52 -7.31 5.32 8.07
CA ASN A 52 -6.77 4.45 7.01
C ASN A 52 -5.53 3.68 7.47
N MET A 53 -4.67 4.29 8.29
CA MET A 53 -3.55 3.59 8.94
C MET A 53 -4.05 2.48 9.85
N PHE A 54 -5.09 2.75 10.65
CA PHE A 54 -5.71 1.73 11.50
C PHE A 54 -6.28 0.57 10.67
N PHE A 55 -7.05 0.84 9.61
CA PHE A 55 -7.59 -0.21 8.74
C PHE A 55 -6.50 -1.06 8.09
N LEU A 56 -5.41 -0.43 7.63
CA LEU A 56 -4.26 -1.13 7.05
C LEU A 56 -3.62 -2.07 8.07
N ILE A 57 -3.21 -1.54 9.22
CA ILE A 57 -2.47 -2.31 10.24
C ILE A 57 -3.35 -3.38 10.87
N ALA A 58 -4.58 -3.03 11.25
CA ALA A 58 -5.51 -3.97 11.88
C ALA A 58 -5.93 -5.07 10.90
N GLY A 59 -6.18 -4.73 9.64
CA GLY A 59 -6.53 -5.70 8.59
C GLY A 59 -5.41 -6.72 8.35
N GLN A 60 -4.18 -6.24 8.11
CA GLN A 60 -2.98 -7.10 7.93
C GLN A 60 -2.71 -8.00 9.13
N THR A 61 -2.86 -7.44 10.33
CA THR A 61 -2.61 -8.19 11.57
C THR A 61 -3.67 -9.27 11.75
N ALA A 62 -4.95 -8.91 11.62
CA ALA A 62 -6.05 -9.86 11.76
C ALA A 62 -5.99 -10.97 10.71
N SER A 63 -5.72 -10.65 9.44
CA SER A 63 -5.64 -11.64 8.37
C SER A 63 -4.48 -12.62 8.59
N THR A 64 -3.31 -12.14 9.02
CA THR A 64 -2.14 -12.99 9.31
C THR A 64 -2.42 -13.94 10.48
N LEU A 65 -3.03 -13.43 11.56
CA LEU A 65 -3.39 -14.25 12.72
C LEU A 65 -4.46 -15.29 12.37
N LEU A 66 -5.48 -14.93 11.59
CA LEU A 66 -6.50 -15.88 11.15
C LEU A 66 -5.94 -16.93 10.20
N GLY A 67 -5.01 -16.56 9.31
CA GLY A 67 -4.30 -17.52 8.47
C GLY A 67 -3.51 -18.52 9.30
N ARG A 68 -2.87 -18.09 10.40
CA ARG A 68 -2.22 -19.02 11.33
C ARG A 68 -3.23 -19.89 12.05
N PHE A 69 -4.32 -19.30 12.53
CA PHE A 69 -5.38 -20.04 13.20
C PHE A 69 -5.92 -21.16 12.30
N TYR A 70 -6.13 -20.88 11.01
CA TYR A 70 -6.51 -21.90 10.02
C TYR A 70 -5.55 -23.09 10.01
N TYR A 71 -4.24 -22.86 9.91
CA TYR A 71 -3.25 -23.94 9.90
C TYR A 71 -3.14 -24.66 11.25
N ASN A 72 -3.18 -23.94 12.37
CA ASN A 72 -3.11 -24.52 13.71
C ASN A 72 -4.30 -25.46 14.00
N GLN A 73 -5.47 -25.16 13.44
CA GLN A 73 -6.69 -25.95 13.65
C GLN A 73 -6.87 -27.11 12.66
N GLY A 74 -5.85 -27.41 11.85
CA GLY A 74 -5.84 -28.54 10.94
C GLY A 74 -6.15 -28.21 9.48
N GLY A 75 -6.22 -26.92 9.12
CA GLY A 75 -6.18 -26.49 7.73
C GLY A 75 -4.85 -26.91 7.08
N ASN A 76 -4.90 -27.34 5.82
CA ASN A 76 -3.72 -27.86 5.11
C ASN A 76 -3.70 -27.44 3.63
N SER A 77 -4.82 -26.98 3.07
CA SER A 77 -4.87 -26.44 1.72
C SER A 77 -4.13 -25.10 1.62
N LYS A 78 -3.00 -25.12 0.91
CA LYS A 78 -2.19 -23.92 0.67
C LYS A 78 -2.89 -23.03 -0.33
N TRP A 79 -3.44 -23.62 -1.40
CA TRP A 79 -4.15 -22.86 -2.41
C TRP A 79 -5.44 -22.23 -1.90
N MET A 80 -6.13 -22.85 -0.93
CA MET A 80 -7.28 -22.21 -0.27
C MET A 80 -6.83 -20.99 0.54
N SER A 81 -5.76 -21.12 1.33
CA SER A 81 -5.18 -19.98 2.05
C SER A 81 -4.77 -18.86 1.09
N THR A 82 -4.10 -19.19 -0.02
CA THR A 82 -3.71 -18.26 -1.09
C THR A 82 -4.92 -17.57 -1.71
N PHE A 83 -5.93 -18.36 -2.11
CA PHE A 83 -7.15 -17.85 -2.73
C PHE A 83 -7.86 -16.81 -1.84
N VAL A 84 -7.97 -17.08 -0.55
CA VAL A 84 -8.70 -16.24 0.40
C VAL A 84 -8.05 -14.87 0.59
N GLN A 85 -6.75 -14.71 0.33
CA GLN A 85 -6.07 -13.41 0.45
C GLN A 85 -6.63 -12.37 -0.53
N THR A 86 -6.99 -12.80 -1.74
CA THR A 86 -7.51 -11.92 -2.79
C THR A 86 -8.99 -12.11 -3.10
N ALA A 87 -9.61 -13.22 -2.69
CA ALA A 87 -11.01 -13.54 -3.00
C ALA A 87 -12.03 -12.49 -2.53
N GLY A 88 -11.66 -11.66 -1.55
CA GLY A 88 -12.50 -10.57 -1.07
C GLY A 88 -12.59 -9.37 -2.03
N PHE A 89 -11.83 -9.34 -3.13
CA PHE A 89 -11.80 -8.20 -4.07
C PHE A 89 -13.17 -7.66 -4.52
N PRO A 90 -14.28 -8.44 -4.60
CA PRO A 90 -15.57 -7.89 -4.98
C PRO A 90 -16.07 -6.78 -4.06
N ILE A 91 -15.64 -6.78 -2.78
CA ILE A 91 -15.98 -5.73 -1.81
C ILE A 91 -15.44 -4.36 -2.27
N LEU A 92 -14.30 -4.34 -2.98
CA LEU A 92 -13.71 -3.09 -3.48
C LEU A 92 -14.55 -2.43 -4.59
N PHE A 93 -15.39 -3.18 -5.32
CA PHE A 93 -16.34 -2.58 -6.26
C PHE A 93 -17.40 -1.75 -5.55
N ILE A 94 -17.77 -2.11 -4.31
CA ILE A 94 -18.70 -1.32 -3.51
C ILE A 94 -18.07 0.04 -3.20
N ALA A 95 -16.80 0.06 -2.80
CA ALA A 95 -16.06 1.30 -2.62
C ALA A 95 -16.02 2.12 -3.92
N LEU A 96 -15.71 1.49 -5.05
CA LEU A 96 -15.70 2.15 -6.36
C LEU A 96 -17.04 2.83 -6.67
N PHE A 97 -18.16 2.14 -6.45
CA PHE A 97 -19.51 2.68 -6.69
C PHE A 97 -19.86 3.87 -5.78
N LEU A 98 -19.53 3.76 -4.47
CA LEU A 98 -19.81 4.80 -3.47
C LEU A 98 -19.03 6.10 -3.72
N PHE A 99 -17.80 6.01 -4.24
CA PHE A 99 -16.96 7.17 -4.52
C PHE A 99 -17.12 7.73 -5.94
N HIS A 100 -17.47 6.89 -6.92
CA HIS A 100 -17.78 7.33 -8.28
C HIS A 100 -19.00 8.27 -8.32
N SER A 101 -20.04 7.98 -7.53
CA SER A 101 -21.26 8.80 -7.46
C SER A 101 -21.04 10.23 -6.94
N LYS A 102 -19.94 10.52 -6.26
CA LYS A 102 -19.64 11.87 -5.73
C LYS A 102 -18.93 12.79 -6.74
N THR A 103 -18.48 12.27 -7.88
CA THR A 103 -17.68 13.03 -8.87
C THR A 103 -18.50 13.51 -10.07
N SER A 104 -19.80 13.17 -10.18
CA SER A 104 -20.65 13.57 -11.31
C SER A 104 -21.28 14.97 -11.19
N SER A 105 -20.65 15.92 -10.50
CA SER A 105 -21.08 17.32 -10.55
C SER A 105 -19.96 18.21 -11.04
N THR A 106 -20.12 18.71 -12.27
CA THR A 106 -19.37 19.79 -12.91
C THR A 106 -17.93 19.48 -13.35
N GLN A 107 -17.78 18.92 -14.55
CA GLN A 107 -16.62 19.22 -15.40
C GLN A 107 -17.10 19.73 -16.75
N THR A 108 -17.04 21.05 -16.91
CA THR A 108 -16.98 21.72 -18.20
C THR A 108 -15.79 21.18 -18.99
N VAL A 109 -16.10 20.67 -20.18
CA VAL A 109 -15.14 20.06 -21.09
C VAL A 109 -14.17 21.14 -21.58
N THR A 110 -12.98 21.22 -20.98
CA THR A 110 -11.83 21.87 -21.60
C THR A 110 -10.94 20.78 -22.18
N SER A 111 -10.89 20.79 -23.51
CA SER A 111 -10.13 19.89 -24.36
C SER A 111 -8.63 20.05 -24.14
N SER A 112 -8.04 19.15 -23.37
CA SER A 112 -6.64 18.78 -23.51
C SER A 112 -6.58 17.27 -23.74
N PRO A 113 -5.86 16.77 -24.77
CA PRO A 113 -5.82 15.34 -25.04
C PRO A 113 -5.08 14.66 -23.88
N ALA A 114 -5.84 14.02 -23.00
CA ALA A 114 -5.27 13.13 -22.00
C ALA A 114 -4.45 12.05 -22.75
N PRO A 115 -3.24 11.69 -22.26
CA PRO A 115 -2.46 10.63 -22.89
C PRO A 115 -3.32 9.36 -22.93
N THR A 116 -3.67 8.92 -24.12
CA THR A 116 -4.44 7.70 -24.34
C THR A 116 -3.54 6.52 -24.00
N ILE A 117 -3.62 6.06 -22.76
CA ILE A 117 -2.87 4.88 -22.34
C ILE A 117 -3.40 3.70 -23.17
N SER A 118 -2.49 2.98 -23.81
CA SER A 118 -2.84 1.80 -24.58
C SER A 118 -3.43 0.75 -23.64
N ILE A 119 -4.74 0.51 -23.75
CA ILE A 119 -5.50 -0.50 -23.01
C ILE A 119 -4.78 -1.85 -22.94
N PRO A 120 -4.25 -2.44 -24.05
CA PRO A 120 -3.57 -3.74 -23.97
C PRO A 120 -2.30 -3.70 -23.12
N LYS A 121 -1.58 -2.57 -23.04
CA LYS A 121 -0.41 -2.42 -22.18
C LYS A 121 -0.80 -2.45 -20.70
N ILE A 122 -1.86 -1.74 -20.31
CA ILE A 122 -2.37 -1.77 -18.93
C ILE A 122 -2.87 -3.17 -18.58
N THR A 123 -3.64 -3.81 -19.47
CA THR A 123 -4.15 -5.16 -19.24
C THR A 123 -3.01 -6.14 -19.02
N LEU A 124 -1.95 -6.09 -19.84
CA LEU A 124 -0.77 -6.93 -19.66
C LEU A 124 -0.09 -6.68 -18.29
N ILE A 125 0.06 -5.41 -17.89
CA ILE A 125 0.63 -5.07 -16.57
C ILE A 125 -0.22 -5.66 -15.45
N TYR A 126 -1.54 -5.54 -15.49
CA TYR A 126 -2.44 -6.09 -14.47
C TYR A 126 -2.39 -7.61 -14.43
N VAL A 127 -2.29 -8.28 -15.58
CA VAL A 127 -2.13 -9.73 -15.65
C VAL A 127 -0.81 -10.17 -15.04
N VAL A 128 0.31 -9.56 -15.42
CA VAL A 128 1.63 -9.90 -14.89
C VAL A 128 1.68 -9.64 -13.39
N LEU A 129 1.22 -8.48 -12.92
CA LEU A 129 1.19 -8.16 -11.49
C LEU A 129 0.28 -9.11 -10.71
N GLY A 130 -0.91 -9.43 -11.22
CA GLY A 130 -1.81 -10.37 -10.56
C GLY A 130 -1.23 -11.78 -10.45
N LEU A 131 -0.48 -12.24 -11.46
CA LEU A 131 0.23 -13.52 -11.39
C LEU A 131 1.37 -13.51 -10.37
N ILE A 132 2.12 -12.40 -10.29
CA ILE A 132 3.17 -12.23 -9.27
C ILE A 132 2.54 -12.21 -7.87
N ILE A 133 1.40 -11.53 -7.67
CA ILE A 133 0.66 -11.52 -6.41
C ILE A 133 0.21 -12.93 -6.02
N ALA A 134 -0.37 -13.71 -6.94
CA ALA A 134 -0.75 -15.09 -6.64
C ALA A 134 0.44 -15.96 -6.22
N ALA A 135 1.61 -15.76 -6.84
CA ALA A 135 2.83 -16.45 -6.44
C ALA A 135 3.30 -16.02 -5.05
N ASP A 136 3.28 -14.71 -4.76
CA ASP A 136 3.62 -14.13 -3.46
C ASP A 136 2.71 -14.66 -2.35
N ASP A 137 1.40 -14.62 -2.55
CA ASP A 137 0.39 -15.14 -1.63
C ASP A 137 0.60 -16.63 -1.35
N LEU A 138 1.00 -17.41 -2.36
CA LEU A 138 1.31 -18.83 -2.21
C LEU A 138 2.55 -19.04 -1.36
N MET A 139 3.61 -18.27 -1.61
CA MET A 139 4.84 -18.32 -0.82
C MET A 139 4.55 -17.97 0.66
N TYR A 140 3.72 -16.97 0.92
CA TYR A 140 3.27 -16.64 2.28
C TYR A 140 2.41 -17.73 2.91
N SER A 141 1.50 -18.37 2.16
CA SER A 141 0.72 -19.52 2.66
C SER A 141 1.64 -20.67 3.13
N TYR A 142 2.70 -20.97 2.37
CA TYR A 142 3.73 -21.93 2.80
C TYR A 142 4.50 -21.46 4.05
N GLY A 143 4.88 -20.17 4.09
CA GLY A 143 5.54 -19.57 5.24
C GLY A 143 4.72 -19.72 6.52
N LEU A 144 3.44 -19.36 6.46
CA LEU A 144 2.52 -19.40 7.59
C LEU A 144 2.14 -20.82 8.03
N LEU A 145 2.18 -21.79 7.11
CA LEU A 145 1.99 -23.21 7.40
C LEU A 145 3.19 -23.79 8.19
N TYR A 146 4.42 -23.46 7.80
CA TYR A 146 5.62 -24.12 8.36
C TYR A 146 6.32 -23.34 9.47
N LEU A 147 6.13 -22.02 9.57
CA LEU A 147 6.79 -21.19 10.57
C LEU A 147 5.82 -20.72 11.66
N PRO A 148 6.30 -20.54 12.91
CA PRO A 148 5.61 -19.72 13.90
C PRO A 148 5.38 -18.30 13.38
N VAL A 149 4.30 -17.65 13.80
CA VAL A 149 3.92 -16.31 13.30
C VAL A 149 4.97 -15.26 13.69
N SER A 150 5.56 -15.40 14.87
CA SER A 150 6.68 -14.58 15.33
C SER A 150 7.86 -14.63 14.36
N THR A 151 8.29 -15.83 13.96
CA THR A 151 9.39 -16.02 12.99
C THR A 151 9.00 -15.52 11.60
N TYR A 152 7.82 -15.90 11.11
CA TYR A 152 7.27 -15.46 9.83
C TYR A 152 7.29 -13.93 9.70
N SER A 153 6.80 -13.22 10.72
CA SER A 153 6.67 -11.76 10.70
C SER A 153 8.02 -11.06 10.78
N LEU A 154 8.97 -11.63 11.52
CA LEU A 154 10.35 -11.11 11.57
C LEU A 154 11.06 -11.26 10.24
N ILE A 155 10.86 -12.37 9.53
CA ILE A 155 11.37 -12.53 8.15
C ILE A 155 10.69 -11.52 7.23
N CYS A 156 9.37 -11.32 7.37
CA CYS A 156 8.64 -10.32 6.60
C CYS A 156 9.21 -8.91 6.80
N ALA A 157 9.77 -8.56 7.96
CA ALA A 157 10.42 -7.25 8.16
C ALA A 157 11.57 -6.98 7.16
N SER A 158 12.17 -8.01 6.57
CA SER A 158 13.14 -7.87 5.46
C SER A 158 12.56 -7.22 4.20
N GLN A 159 11.23 -7.17 4.05
CA GLN A 159 10.54 -6.40 3.01
C GLN A 159 11.06 -4.95 2.96
N LEU A 160 11.34 -4.32 4.10
CA LEU A 160 11.83 -2.95 4.11
C LEU A 160 13.20 -2.82 3.40
N ALA A 161 14.08 -3.80 3.59
CA ALA A 161 15.38 -3.84 2.94
C ALA A 161 15.23 -4.03 1.42
N PHE A 162 14.44 -5.02 1.01
CA PHE A 162 14.18 -5.28 -0.42
C PHE A 162 13.48 -4.11 -1.09
N ASN A 163 12.50 -3.49 -0.43
CA ASN A 163 11.78 -2.33 -0.93
C ASN A 163 12.73 -1.17 -1.21
N ALA A 164 13.71 -0.94 -0.33
CA ALA A 164 14.67 0.13 -0.54
C ALA A 164 15.65 -0.17 -1.71
N VAL A 165 16.05 -1.43 -1.86
CA VAL A 165 16.84 -1.90 -3.01
C VAL A 165 16.06 -1.72 -4.33
N PHE A 166 14.82 -2.22 -4.40
CA PHE A 166 14.01 -2.11 -5.60
C PHE A 166 13.59 -0.67 -5.91
N SER A 167 13.30 0.14 -4.90
CA SER A 167 13.02 1.58 -5.08
C SER A 167 14.24 2.33 -5.64
N TYR A 168 15.46 1.95 -5.24
CA TYR A 168 16.67 2.51 -5.87
C TYR A 168 16.76 2.13 -7.36
N PHE A 169 16.67 0.83 -7.68
CA PHE A 169 16.90 0.36 -9.05
C PHE A 169 15.75 0.71 -10.02
N LEU A 170 14.50 0.64 -9.57
CA LEU A 170 13.32 0.80 -10.42
C LEU A 170 12.74 2.22 -10.40
N ASN A 171 12.78 2.88 -9.23
CA ASN A 171 12.25 4.24 -9.03
C ASN A 171 13.35 5.31 -9.04
N ALA A 172 14.62 4.94 -9.26
CA ALA A 172 15.77 5.87 -9.28
C ALA A 172 15.90 6.74 -8.02
N GLN A 173 15.39 6.27 -6.89
CA GLN A 173 15.45 6.99 -5.62
C GLN A 173 16.88 6.94 -5.08
N LYS A 174 17.50 8.07 -4.74
CA LYS A 174 18.93 8.11 -4.35
C LYS A 174 19.17 7.38 -3.02
N PHE A 175 20.14 6.46 -2.98
CA PHE A 175 20.56 5.79 -1.74
C PHE A 175 21.13 6.82 -0.75
N THR A 176 20.62 6.78 0.49
CA THR A 176 21.20 7.50 1.63
C THR A 176 21.82 6.47 2.60
N PRO A 177 22.91 6.78 3.34
CA PRO A 177 23.61 5.81 4.20
C PRO A 177 22.73 5.07 5.22
N LEU A 178 21.61 5.67 5.62
CA LEU A 178 20.64 5.07 6.53
C LEU A 178 19.82 3.94 5.92
N ILE A 179 19.51 4.00 4.62
CA ILE A 179 18.86 2.90 3.90
C ILE A 179 19.79 1.69 3.84
N PHE A 180 21.08 1.94 3.56
CA PHE A 180 22.11 0.91 3.60
C PHE A 180 22.22 0.29 5.00
N ASN A 181 22.19 1.12 6.06
CA ASN A 181 22.19 0.64 7.44
C ASN A 181 20.96 -0.23 7.75
N SER A 182 19.75 0.17 7.35
CA SER A 182 18.54 -0.64 7.52
C SER A 182 18.61 -1.97 6.78
N VAL A 183 19.14 -1.99 5.54
CA VAL A 183 19.34 -3.22 4.77
C VAL A 183 20.31 -4.15 5.48
N VAL A 184 21.47 -3.64 5.91
CA VAL A 184 22.48 -4.43 6.62
C VAL A 184 21.94 -4.99 7.94
N LEU A 185 21.25 -4.16 8.74
CA LEU A 185 20.65 -4.59 10.02
C LEU A 185 19.56 -5.67 9.82
N LEU A 186 18.75 -5.57 8.77
CA LEU A 186 17.73 -6.58 8.43
C LEU A 186 18.34 -7.87 7.86
N THR A 187 19.43 -7.77 7.08
CA THR A 187 20.19 -8.93 6.64
C THR A 187 20.82 -9.66 7.83
N PHE A 188 21.42 -8.92 8.78
CA PHE A 188 21.92 -9.50 10.02
C PHE A 188 20.81 -10.12 10.86
N SER A 189 19.63 -9.50 10.95
CA SER A 189 18.46 -10.05 11.64
C SER A 189 18.00 -11.38 11.03
N ALA A 190 17.92 -11.45 9.69
CA ALA A 190 17.58 -12.68 8.96
C ALA A 190 18.66 -13.77 9.12
N SER A 191 19.95 -13.40 9.09
CA SER A 191 21.05 -14.33 9.34
C SER A 191 21.04 -14.86 10.77
N LEU A 192 20.74 -14.02 11.76
CA LEU A 192 20.69 -14.41 13.16
C LEU A 192 19.52 -15.38 13.43
N LEU A 193 18.36 -15.16 12.78
CA LEU A 193 17.23 -16.08 12.81
C LEU A 193 17.51 -17.43 12.14
N GLY A 194 18.36 -17.46 11.11
CA GLY A 194 18.79 -18.70 10.44
C GLY A 194 19.89 -19.46 11.19
N VAL A 195 20.59 -18.84 12.15
CA VAL A 195 21.69 -19.46 12.91
C VAL A 195 21.20 -20.02 14.27
N ASP A 196 20.08 -19.54 14.80
CA ASP A 196 19.50 -20.03 16.08
C ASP A 196 18.66 -21.33 15.91
N GLU A 197 18.87 -22.08 14.83
CA GLU A 197 18.20 -23.37 14.55
C GLU A 197 18.75 -24.54 15.40
N ASP A 198 19.98 -24.42 15.93
CA ASP A 198 20.66 -25.54 16.59
C ASP A 198 20.19 -25.83 18.02
N SER A 199 19.27 -25.04 18.60
CA SER A 199 18.98 -25.12 20.04
C SER A 199 17.59 -25.62 20.45
N GLN A 200 16.61 -25.82 19.55
CA GLN A 200 15.25 -26.16 19.98
C GLN A 200 14.58 -27.30 19.21
N GLY A 201 14.87 -28.53 19.65
CA GLY A 201 13.90 -29.60 19.57
C GLY A 201 12.66 -29.22 20.40
N THR A 202 11.48 -29.07 19.78
CA THR A 202 10.16 -29.30 20.40
C THR A 202 8.95 -29.23 19.46
N THR A 203 9.10 -29.06 18.15
CA THR A 203 7.94 -29.15 17.22
C THR A 203 8.16 -30.19 16.13
N SER A 204 7.15 -31.02 15.93
CA SER A 204 7.06 -32.20 15.06
C SER A 204 7.22 -31.94 13.54
N ILE A 205 7.77 -30.79 13.16
CA ILE A 205 7.97 -30.39 11.77
C ILE A 205 9.38 -30.81 11.35
N SER A 206 9.48 -31.61 10.28
CA SER A 206 10.77 -31.99 9.71
C SER A 206 11.59 -30.74 9.37
N HIS A 207 12.86 -30.73 9.76
CA HIS A 207 13.83 -29.64 9.54
C HIS A 207 13.75 -29.04 8.12
N GLY A 208 13.57 -29.88 7.09
CA GLY A 208 13.43 -29.42 5.71
C GLY A 208 12.20 -28.55 5.43
N LYS A 209 11.07 -28.78 6.14
CA LYS A 209 9.87 -27.94 6.00
C LYS A 209 10.06 -26.56 6.63
N TYR A 210 10.80 -26.49 7.73
CA TYR A 210 11.12 -25.20 8.36
C TYR A 210 12.01 -24.36 7.44
N ILE A 211 13.11 -24.92 6.92
CA ILE A 211 13.99 -24.23 5.95
C ILE A 211 13.19 -23.78 4.72
N LEU A 212 12.33 -24.65 4.18
CA LEU A 212 11.48 -24.30 3.05
C LEU A 212 10.54 -23.13 3.39
N GLY A 213 9.92 -23.14 4.58
CA GLY A 213 9.11 -22.03 5.08
C GLY A 213 9.90 -20.73 5.19
N PHE A 214 11.14 -20.79 5.71
CA PHE A 214 12.04 -19.65 5.83
C PHE A 214 12.37 -19.04 4.45
N LEU A 215 12.84 -19.88 3.51
CA LEU A 215 13.22 -19.44 2.17
C LEU A 215 12.02 -18.88 1.38
N LEU A 216 10.85 -19.53 1.48
CA LEU A 216 9.63 -19.03 0.84
C LEU A 216 9.16 -17.71 1.46
N THR A 217 9.25 -17.53 2.78
CA THR A 217 8.87 -16.27 3.43
C THR A 217 9.84 -15.14 3.07
N LEU A 218 11.14 -15.43 2.99
CA LEU A 218 12.15 -14.46 2.56
C LEU A 218 11.95 -14.07 1.09
N GLY A 219 11.69 -15.05 0.23
CA GLY A 219 11.37 -14.83 -1.18
C GLY A 219 10.06 -14.06 -1.38
N ALA A 220 9.05 -14.31 -0.55
CA ALA A 220 7.80 -13.55 -0.55
C ALA A 220 8.06 -12.10 -0.11
N SER A 221 8.91 -11.89 0.89
CA SER A 221 9.30 -10.54 1.32
C SER A 221 9.96 -9.74 0.19
N ALA A 222 10.81 -10.38 -0.60
CA ALA A 222 11.40 -9.78 -1.79
C ALA A 222 10.35 -9.54 -2.89
N THR A 223 9.47 -10.50 -3.14
CA THR A 223 8.43 -10.43 -4.19
C THR A 223 7.40 -9.35 -3.87
N TYR A 224 6.91 -9.28 -2.63
CA TYR A 224 6.04 -8.20 -2.14
C TYR A 224 6.68 -6.82 -2.35
N SER A 225 7.95 -6.67 -2.00
CA SER A 225 8.69 -5.41 -2.20
C SER A 225 8.83 -5.03 -3.68
N LEU A 226 9.00 -6.04 -4.55
CA LEU A 226 9.00 -5.87 -5.99
C LEU A 226 7.61 -5.45 -6.50
N ILE A 227 6.53 -6.08 -6.00
CA ILE A 227 5.15 -5.69 -6.32
C ILE A 227 4.92 -4.21 -5.96
N LEU A 228 5.28 -3.79 -4.75
CA LEU A 228 5.17 -2.39 -4.32
C LEU A 228 5.92 -1.43 -5.26
N SER A 229 7.16 -1.78 -5.63
CA SER A 229 7.97 -0.98 -6.54
C SER A 229 7.37 -0.91 -7.95
N LEU A 230 6.90 -2.03 -8.49
CA LEU A 230 6.25 -2.08 -9.82
C LEU A 230 4.92 -1.31 -9.84
N MET A 231 4.15 -1.35 -8.76
CA MET A 231 2.93 -0.54 -8.62
C MET A 231 3.28 0.95 -8.67
N GLN A 232 4.30 1.38 -7.92
CA GLN A 232 4.78 2.76 -7.94
C GLN A 232 5.24 3.18 -9.35
N VAL A 233 6.08 2.37 -10.01
CA VAL A 233 6.52 2.61 -11.40
C VAL A 233 5.32 2.77 -12.34
N THR A 234 4.30 1.92 -12.18
CA THR A 234 3.10 1.95 -13.01
C THR A 234 2.34 3.26 -12.82
N PHE A 235 2.17 3.73 -11.58
CA PHE A 235 1.54 5.03 -11.32
C PHE A 235 2.36 6.20 -11.87
N GLU A 236 3.66 6.24 -11.62
CA GLU A 236 4.51 7.36 -12.01
C GLU A 236 4.78 7.43 -13.53
N LYS A 237 5.09 6.29 -14.16
CA LYS A 237 5.56 6.26 -15.55
C LYS A 237 4.49 5.91 -16.58
N VAL A 238 3.55 5.04 -16.24
CA VAL A 238 2.54 4.52 -17.20
C VAL A 238 1.23 5.30 -17.09
N ILE A 239 0.68 5.38 -15.89
CA ILE A 239 -0.64 5.97 -15.64
C ILE A 239 -0.55 7.50 -15.54
N LYS A 240 0.51 8.02 -14.91
CA LYS A 240 0.76 9.45 -14.67
C LYS A 240 -0.38 10.17 -13.96
N ARG A 241 -1.25 9.43 -13.27
CA ARG A 241 -2.43 9.90 -12.53
C ARG A 241 -2.68 9.00 -11.33
N GLU A 242 -2.57 9.55 -10.13
CA GLU A 242 -2.90 8.84 -8.88
C GLU A 242 -4.34 9.15 -8.43
N THR A 243 -5.32 8.93 -9.30
CA THR A 243 -6.73 9.13 -8.90
C THR A 243 -7.25 7.89 -8.16
N PHE A 244 -8.16 8.11 -7.20
CA PHE A 244 -8.75 7.04 -6.39
C PHE A 244 -9.31 5.88 -7.25
N SER A 245 -10.05 6.21 -8.32
CA SER A 245 -10.61 5.20 -9.24
C SER A 245 -9.54 4.39 -9.95
N VAL A 246 -8.39 4.99 -10.29
CA VAL A 246 -7.32 4.28 -10.99
C VAL A 246 -6.56 3.35 -10.05
N VAL A 247 -6.31 3.79 -8.81
CA VAL A 247 -5.71 2.95 -7.76
C VAL A 247 -6.63 1.77 -7.43
N LEU A 248 -7.94 2.01 -7.25
CA LEU A 248 -8.92 0.94 -7.05
C LEU A 248 -8.99 0.00 -8.24
N ASN A 249 -9.00 0.49 -9.47
CA ASN A 249 -9.02 -0.37 -10.66
C ASN A 249 -7.79 -1.28 -10.69
N MET A 250 -6.60 -0.73 -10.45
CA MET A 250 -5.37 -1.52 -10.39
C MET A 250 -5.46 -2.61 -9.32
N GLN A 251 -5.92 -2.28 -8.12
CA GLN A 251 -6.10 -3.24 -7.03
C GLN A 251 -7.14 -4.33 -7.38
N ILE A 252 -8.28 -3.95 -7.95
CA ILE A 252 -9.36 -4.86 -8.32
C ILE A 252 -8.91 -5.83 -9.41
N TYR A 253 -8.30 -5.34 -10.50
CA TYR A 253 -7.93 -6.17 -11.63
C TYR A 253 -6.76 -7.10 -11.31
N THR A 254 -5.77 -6.63 -10.54
CA THR A 254 -4.68 -7.48 -10.10
C THR A 254 -5.16 -8.55 -9.12
N ALA A 255 -6.05 -8.21 -8.18
CA ALA A 255 -6.66 -9.17 -7.27
C ALA A 255 -7.59 -10.16 -7.99
N LEU A 256 -8.30 -9.75 -9.03
CA LEU A 256 -9.10 -10.64 -9.88
C LEU A 256 -8.20 -11.69 -10.54
N VAL A 257 -7.12 -11.26 -11.19
CA VAL A 257 -6.16 -12.17 -11.84
C VAL A 257 -5.54 -13.11 -10.82
N ALA A 258 -5.11 -12.59 -9.67
CA ALA A 258 -4.54 -13.38 -8.60
C ALA A 258 -5.54 -14.44 -8.10
N THR A 259 -6.78 -14.05 -7.86
CA THR A 259 -7.86 -14.96 -7.42
C THR A 259 -8.11 -16.07 -8.44
N LEU A 260 -8.14 -15.75 -9.74
CA LEU A 260 -8.30 -16.74 -10.81
C LEU A 260 -7.10 -17.68 -10.89
N ALA A 261 -5.87 -17.16 -10.77
CA ALA A 261 -4.67 -17.97 -10.76
C ALA A 261 -4.64 -18.93 -9.56
N SER A 262 -4.98 -18.43 -8.36
CA SER A 262 -5.10 -19.23 -7.14
C SER A 262 -6.20 -20.29 -7.25
N LEU A 263 -7.32 -19.97 -7.90
CA LEU A 263 -8.40 -20.92 -8.16
C LEU A 263 -7.93 -22.02 -9.12
N VAL A 264 -7.23 -21.66 -10.20
CA VAL A 264 -6.61 -22.65 -11.11
C VAL A 264 -5.61 -23.53 -10.35
N GLY A 265 -4.78 -22.95 -9.48
CA GLY A 265 -3.85 -23.70 -8.62
C GLY A 265 -4.56 -24.65 -7.66
N LEU A 266 -5.68 -24.24 -7.07
CA LEU A 266 -6.51 -25.07 -6.18
C LEU A 266 -7.09 -26.28 -6.91
N PHE A 267 -7.56 -26.10 -8.15
CA PHE A 267 -8.07 -27.20 -8.97
C PHE A 267 -6.95 -28.10 -9.50
N ALA A 268 -5.88 -27.51 -10.03
CA ALA A 268 -4.75 -28.24 -10.62
C ALA A 268 -3.96 -29.06 -9.59
N SER A 269 -3.88 -28.60 -8.34
CA SER A 269 -3.24 -29.34 -7.24
C SER A 269 -4.10 -30.48 -6.68
N GLY A 270 -5.39 -30.54 -7.03
CA GLY A 270 -6.34 -31.50 -6.48
C GLY A 270 -6.77 -31.20 -5.03
N GLU A 271 -6.28 -30.12 -4.42
CA GLU A 271 -6.62 -29.73 -3.04
C GLU A 271 -8.12 -29.51 -2.86
N TRP A 272 -8.84 -29.08 -3.91
CA TRP A 272 -10.29 -28.90 -3.89
C TRP A 272 -11.07 -30.14 -3.42
N MET A 273 -10.60 -31.35 -3.74
CA MET A 273 -11.26 -32.61 -3.38
C MET A 273 -11.15 -32.89 -1.88
N THR A 274 -10.11 -32.35 -1.23
CA THR A 274 -9.81 -32.61 0.19
C THR A 274 -10.46 -31.59 1.13
N LEU A 275 -10.93 -30.46 0.62
CA LEU A 275 -11.49 -29.35 1.42
C LEU A 275 -12.68 -29.78 2.30
N GLN A 276 -13.55 -30.65 1.79
CA GLN A 276 -14.67 -31.13 2.58
C GLN A 276 -14.19 -31.95 3.79
N GLY A 277 -13.22 -32.84 3.57
CA GLY A 277 -12.60 -33.62 4.64
C GLY A 277 -11.87 -32.73 5.65
N GLU A 278 -11.11 -31.75 5.15
CA GLU A 278 -10.41 -30.75 5.97
C GLU A 278 -11.39 -29.97 6.87
N MET A 279 -12.48 -29.46 6.29
CA MET A 279 -13.50 -28.72 7.03
C MET A 279 -14.20 -29.57 8.10
N HIS A 280 -14.36 -30.88 7.88
CA HIS A 280 -14.90 -31.80 8.88
C HIS A 280 -13.87 -32.15 9.98
N ALA A 281 -12.59 -32.23 9.63
CA ALA A 281 -11.49 -32.52 10.54
C ALA A 281 -10.98 -31.29 11.31
N PHE A 282 -11.45 -30.09 10.95
CA PHE A 282 -11.06 -28.84 11.59
C PHE A 282 -11.40 -28.87 13.09
N GLN A 283 -10.40 -28.66 13.95
CA GLN A 283 -10.51 -28.88 15.40
C GLN A 283 -11.59 -28.01 16.07
N SER A 284 -11.75 -26.77 15.60
CA SER A 284 -12.79 -25.84 16.08
C SER A 284 -14.15 -26.02 15.39
N GLY A 285 -14.30 -27.03 14.53
CA GLY A 285 -15.52 -27.36 13.83
C GLY A 285 -15.75 -26.57 12.53
N LYS A 286 -16.74 -27.04 11.77
CA LYS A 286 -17.07 -26.54 10.41
C LYS A 286 -17.43 -25.05 10.36
N LEU A 287 -18.18 -24.54 11.34
CA LEU A 287 -18.54 -23.11 11.35
C LEU A 287 -17.31 -22.24 11.55
N SER A 288 -16.41 -22.64 12.46
CA SER A 288 -15.16 -21.92 12.71
C SER A 288 -14.25 -21.93 11.48
N TYR A 289 -14.17 -23.04 10.75
CA TYR A 289 -13.46 -23.13 9.46
C TYR A 289 -13.94 -22.06 8.47
N VAL A 290 -15.25 -22.02 8.21
CA VAL A 290 -15.85 -21.08 7.26
C VAL A 290 -15.66 -19.63 7.74
N MET A 291 -15.88 -19.37 9.03
CA MET A 291 -15.69 -18.04 9.61
C MET A 291 -14.24 -17.60 9.53
N THR A 292 -13.27 -18.49 9.73
CA THR A 292 -11.85 -18.17 9.63
C THR A 292 -11.49 -17.73 8.21
N LEU A 293 -11.90 -18.49 7.20
CA LEU A 293 -11.64 -18.12 5.80
C LEU A 293 -12.37 -16.83 5.41
N LEU A 294 -13.64 -16.67 5.82
CA LEU A 294 -14.43 -15.48 5.52
C LEU A 294 -13.81 -14.22 6.14
N TRP A 295 -13.49 -14.25 7.43
CA TRP A 295 -12.89 -13.12 8.12
C TRP A 295 -11.47 -12.84 7.63
N THR A 296 -10.71 -13.86 7.20
CA THR A 296 -9.41 -13.65 6.56
C THR A 296 -9.58 -12.82 5.28
N ALA A 297 -10.52 -13.19 4.39
CA ALA A 297 -10.80 -12.43 3.18
C ALA A 297 -11.23 -11.00 3.50
N ILE A 298 -12.17 -10.82 4.44
CA ILE A 298 -12.67 -9.49 4.84
C ILE A 298 -11.53 -8.63 5.42
N SER A 299 -10.69 -9.18 6.31
CA SER A 299 -9.55 -8.47 6.91
C SER A 299 -8.54 -8.02 5.85
N TRP A 300 -8.25 -8.85 4.85
CA TRP A 300 -7.42 -8.45 3.71
C TRP A 300 -8.04 -7.31 2.90
N GLN A 301 -9.37 -7.29 2.73
CA GLN A 301 -10.03 -6.17 2.05
C GLN A 301 -10.04 -4.89 2.88
N VAL A 302 -10.24 -4.99 4.20
CA VAL A 302 -10.10 -3.83 5.10
C VAL A 302 -8.69 -3.25 5.00
N ALA A 303 -7.67 -4.10 4.97
CA ALA A 303 -6.29 -3.66 4.74
C ALA A 303 -6.14 -2.96 3.38
N SER A 304 -6.70 -3.55 2.32
CA SER A 304 -6.67 -2.98 0.96
C SER A 304 -7.34 -1.60 0.89
N VAL A 305 -8.50 -1.42 1.55
CA VAL A 305 -9.16 -0.10 1.66
C VAL A 305 -8.25 0.90 2.37
N GLY A 306 -7.58 0.48 3.45
CA GLY A 306 -6.59 1.30 4.15
C GLY A 306 -5.43 1.73 3.24
N VAL A 307 -4.88 0.80 2.44
CA VAL A 307 -3.83 1.09 1.45
C VAL A 307 -4.32 2.17 0.48
N VAL A 308 -5.45 1.92 -0.21
CA VAL A 308 -5.99 2.81 -1.23
C VAL A 308 -6.31 4.20 -0.64
N GLY A 309 -6.87 4.24 0.56
CA GLY A 309 -7.17 5.49 1.26
C GLY A 309 -5.91 6.30 1.60
N LEU A 310 -4.83 5.65 2.06
CA LEU A 310 -3.55 6.31 2.30
C LEU A 310 -2.90 6.82 1.01
N ILE A 311 -3.01 6.07 -0.09
CA ILE A 311 -2.51 6.51 -1.41
C ILE A 311 -3.20 7.82 -1.81
N PHE A 312 -4.52 7.89 -1.64
CA PHE A 312 -5.30 9.05 -2.02
C PHE A 312 -5.09 10.27 -1.10
N VAL A 313 -4.99 10.05 0.21
CA VAL A 313 -4.90 11.14 1.20
C VAL A 313 -3.47 11.67 1.35
N VAL A 314 -2.46 10.81 1.10
CA VAL A 314 -1.04 11.14 1.32
C VAL A 314 -0.19 10.84 0.09
N SER A 315 0.09 9.57 -0.19
CA SER A 315 0.87 9.10 -1.36
C SER A 315 1.02 7.58 -1.37
N SER A 316 1.35 7.03 -2.54
CA SER A 316 1.77 5.64 -2.74
C SER A 316 2.94 5.22 -1.83
N LEU A 317 3.98 6.05 -1.78
CA LEU A 317 5.14 5.82 -0.92
C LEU A 317 4.80 5.76 0.58
N PHE A 318 3.96 6.67 1.07
CA PHE A 318 3.55 6.69 2.47
C PHE A 318 2.74 5.44 2.82
N SER A 319 1.78 5.08 1.96
CA SER A 319 0.97 3.86 2.14
C SER A 319 1.84 2.61 2.26
N ASN A 320 2.85 2.47 1.39
CA ASN A 320 3.80 1.36 1.43
C ASN A 320 4.55 1.29 2.77
N VAL A 321 5.00 2.43 3.31
CA VAL A 321 5.66 2.49 4.63
C VAL A 321 4.73 2.00 5.72
N ILE A 322 3.51 2.51 5.76
CA ILE A 322 2.54 2.12 6.78
C ILE A 322 2.20 0.64 6.68
N SER A 323 2.11 0.07 5.47
CA SER A 323 1.91 -1.37 5.28
C SER A 323 3.00 -2.19 5.99
N THR A 324 4.26 -1.75 5.85
CA THR A 324 5.39 -2.42 6.49
C THR A 324 5.45 -2.23 8.02
N LEU A 325 4.83 -1.19 8.58
CA LEU A 325 4.73 -0.99 10.05
C LEU A 325 3.85 -2.03 10.75
N ALA A 326 3.00 -2.77 10.03
CA ALA A 326 2.24 -3.89 10.62
C ALA A 326 3.16 -5.05 11.04
N LEU A 327 4.30 -5.23 10.37
CA LEU A 327 5.20 -6.37 10.53
C LEU A 327 5.81 -6.52 11.93
N PRO A 328 6.24 -5.46 12.65
CA PRO A 328 6.68 -5.57 14.04
C PRO A 328 5.51 -5.70 15.05
N ILE A 329 4.28 -5.37 14.65
CA ILE A 329 3.09 -5.48 15.52
C ILE A 329 2.58 -6.93 15.57
N ILE A 330 2.65 -7.65 14.45
CA ILE A 330 2.16 -9.03 14.35
C ILE A 330 2.85 -9.99 15.36
N PRO A 331 4.18 -9.98 15.58
CA PRO A 331 4.84 -10.81 16.59
C PRO A 331 4.28 -10.61 18.00
N VAL A 332 3.96 -9.37 18.38
CA VAL A 332 3.42 -9.06 19.71
C VAL A 332 2.07 -9.74 19.90
N PHE A 333 1.17 -9.64 18.93
CA PHE A 333 -0.11 -10.33 18.97
C PHE A 333 0.04 -11.85 18.84
N ALA A 334 1.02 -12.33 18.10
CA ALA A 334 1.31 -13.76 18.00
C ALA A 334 1.68 -14.37 19.35
N VAL A 335 2.50 -13.68 20.15
CA VAL A 335 2.81 -14.11 21.52
C VAL A 335 1.56 -14.13 22.39
N ILE A 336 0.70 -13.11 22.28
CA ILE A 336 -0.52 -13.01 23.11
C ILE A 336 -1.54 -14.12 22.75
N PHE A 337 -1.80 -14.35 21.46
CA PHE A 337 -2.87 -15.26 21.04
C PHE A 337 -2.41 -16.71 20.85
N PHE A 338 -1.19 -16.92 20.36
CA PHE A 338 -0.66 -18.25 20.07
C PHE A 338 0.38 -18.74 21.07
N HIS A 339 0.76 -17.91 22.05
CA HIS A 339 1.81 -18.23 23.02
C HIS A 339 3.12 -18.65 22.32
N ASP A 340 3.40 -18.02 21.19
CA ASP A 340 4.61 -18.21 20.40
C ASP A 340 5.86 -17.98 21.28
N LYS A 341 6.80 -18.92 21.30
CA LYS A 341 8.07 -18.74 22.01
C LYS A 341 8.86 -17.58 21.40
N MET A 342 9.22 -16.61 22.26
CA MET A 342 9.95 -15.41 21.89
C MET A 342 11.31 -15.39 22.60
N ASP A 343 12.30 -16.01 21.97
CA ASP A 343 13.68 -16.06 22.48
C ASP A 343 14.40 -14.71 22.34
N GLY A 344 15.52 -14.57 23.05
CA GLY A 344 16.31 -13.33 23.05
C GLY A 344 16.67 -12.83 21.64
N VAL A 345 16.98 -13.74 20.72
CA VAL A 345 17.26 -13.43 19.31
C VAL A 345 16.04 -12.82 18.60
N LYS A 346 14.84 -13.38 18.79
CA LYS A 346 13.60 -12.83 18.21
C LYS A 346 13.27 -11.44 18.76
N ILE A 347 13.55 -11.22 20.04
CA ILE A 347 13.37 -9.91 20.68
C ILE A 347 14.33 -8.89 20.07
N ILE A 348 15.61 -9.24 19.93
CA ILE A 348 16.62 -8.36 19.30
C ILE A 348 16.24 -8.07 17.85
N ALA A 349 15.83 -9.08 17.08
CA ALA A 349 15.36 -8.94 15.71
C ALA A 349 14.15 -7.99 15.60
N MET A 350 13.20 -8.09 16.54
CA MET A 350 12.04 -7.20 16.61
C MET A 350 12.45 -5.75 16.90
N LEU A 351 13.35 -5.52 17.86
CA LEU A 351 13.86 -4.19 18.19
C LEU A 351 14.61 -3.56 17.00
N MET A 352 15.40 -4.36 16.29
CA MET A 352 16.11 -3.96 15.08
C MET A 352 15.16 -3.60 13.94
N ALA A 353 14.08 -4.37 13.76
CA ALA A 353 13.04 -4.05 12.79
C ALA A 353 12.39 -2.70 13.13
N ILE A 354 11.97 -2.49 14.40
CA ILE A 354 11.39 -1.22 14.87
C ILE A 354 12.35 -0.05 14.62
N TRP A 355 13.64 -0.22 14.91
CA TRP A 355 14.67 0.78 14.64
C TRP A 355 14.81 1.11 13.14
N GLY A 356 14.83 0.07 12.29
CA GLY A 356 14.86 0.21 10.84
C GLY A 356 13.65 0.99 10.32
N PHE A 357 12.46 0.73 10.87
CA PHE A 357 11.23 1.47 10.55
C PHE A 357 11.30 2.94 10.91
N MET A 358 11.71 3.27 12.15
CA MET A 358 11.84 4.66 12.59
C MET A 358 12.84 5.42 11.72
N SER A 359 13.96 4.78 11.37
CA SER A 359 14.99 5.36 10.51
C SER A 359 14.47 5.64 9.10
N TYR A 360 13.74 4.71 8.51
CA TYR A 360 13.15 4.85 7.17
C TYR A 360 12.05 5.92 7.12
N GLY A 361 11.15 5.93 8.11
CA GLY A 361 10.07 6.93 8.20
C GLY A 361 10.61 8.35 8.35
N HIS A 362 11.63 8.53 9.19
CA HIS A 362 12.30 9.83 9.35
C HIS A 362 12.95 10.30 8.04
N GLN A 363 13.60 9.39 7.31
CA GLN A 363 14.25 9.68 6.04
C GLN A 363 13.26 10.21 4.99
N LEU A 364 12.12 9.52 4.83
CA LEU A 364 11.07 9.93 3.90
C LEU A 364 10.47 11.30 4.24
N TYR A 365 10.31 11.58 5.53
CA TYR A 365 9.88 12.89 5.98
C TYR A 365 10.88 13.98 5.58
N VAL A 366 12.18 13.73 5.75
CA VAL A 366 13.25 14.68 5.37
C VAL A 366 13.30 14.90 3.86
N ASP A 367 13.20 13.84 3.06
CA ASP A 367 13.25 13.90 1.60
C ASP A 367 12.01 14.63 1.03
N GLY A 368 10.83 14.39 1.60
CA GLY A 368 9.61 15.13 1.26
C GLY A 368 9.73 16.64 1.54
N LYS A 369 10.41 17.01 2.64
CA LYS A 369 10.65 18.42 2.99
C LYS A 369 11.67 19.09 2.06
N LYS A 370 12.66 18.36 1.55
CA LYS A 370 13.65 18.86 0.57
C LYS A 370 13.04 19.02 -0.82
N GLY A 371 12.21 18.08 -1.27
CA GLY A 371 11.49 18.18 -2.54
C GLY A 371 10.61 19.42 -2.58
N ARG A 372 9.80 19.64 -1.53
CA ARG A 372 8.91 20.80 -1.42
C ARG A 372 9.65 22.14 -1.38
N LYS A 373 10.83 22.22 -0.73
CA LYS A 373 11.67 23.42 -0.74
C LYS A 373 12.27 23.71 -2.12
N THR A 374 12.62 22.67 -2.88
CA THR A 374 13.22 22.81 -4.22
C THR A 374 12.19 23.30 -5.23
N THR A 375 10.95 22.80 -5.17
CA THR A 375 9.85 23.26 -6.02
C THR A 375 9.53 24.74 -5.78
N VAL A 376 9.44 25.16 -4.51
CA VAL A 376 9.18 26.57 -4.15
C VAL A 376 10.32 27.50 -4.61
N SER A 377 11.58 27.07 -4.49
CA SER A 377 12.71 27.89 -4.96
C SER A 377 12.78 28.03 -6.49
N VAL A 378 12.26 27.07 -7.26
CA VAL A 378 12.23 27.12 -8.73
C VAL A 378 11.07 28.00 -9.23
N GLU A 379 9.95 28.03 -8.51
CA GLU A 379 8.83 28.95 -8.74
C GLU A 379 9.17 30.41 -8.36
N GLU A 380 10.04 30.64 -7.37
CA GLU A 380 10.49 32.00 -7.01
C GLU A 380 11.63 32.54 -7.90
N THR A 381 12.23 31.69 -8.75
CA THR A 381 13.33 32.08 -9.66
C THR A 381 13.00 32.00 -11.15
N SER A 382 11.75 31.66 -11.50
CA SER A 382 11.19 31.79 -12.87
C SER A 382 10.23 32.97 -12.92
#